data_AF-A0A9E5A5V4-F1
#
_entry.id   AF-A0A9E5A5V4-F1
#
_cell.length_a   1.000
_cell.length_b   1.000
_cell.length_c   1.000
_cell.angle_alpha   90.00
_cell.angle_beta   90.00
_cell.angle_gamma   90.00
#
_symmetry.space_group_name_H-M   'P 1'
#
loop_
_entity.id
_entity.type
_entity.pdbx_description
1 polymer ?
#
loop_
_entity_poly.entity_id
_entity_poly.type
_entity_poly.pdbx_seq_one_letter_code
_entity_poly.pdbx_strand_id
1 'polypeptide(L)' 'VELRYTFGDQLGQFSGRIKTEIELLAMENEFGEFAVYIVEVCRDCSWNHLCASYLLGDGSERKPPRRVRTLEDDDWVKG' A
#
# COMPACT_ATOMS: atom_id res chain seq x y z
N VAL A 1 1.62 10.10 13.90
CA VAL A 1 1.72 10.32 12.42
C VAL A 1 0.84 9.29 11.76
N GLU A 2 -0.05 9.67 10.86
CA GLU A 2 -0.93 8.71 10.18
C GLU A 2 -0.32 8.23 8.86
N LEU A 3 -0.33 6.92 8.64
CA LEU A 3 0.16 6.23 7.45
C LEU A 3 -0.96 5.35 6.88
N ARG A 4 -1.03 5.20 5.56
CA ARG A 4 -2.01 4.35 4.88
C ARG A 4 -1.28 3.28 4.10
N TYR A 5 -1.30 2.05 4.58
CA TYR A 5 -0.68 0.92 3.89
C TYR A 5 -1.70 0.25 2.97
N THR A 6 -1.29 -0.07 1.74
CA THR A 6 -2.14 -0.77 0.75
C THR A 6 -1.70 -2.21 0.55
N PHE A 7 -2.63 -3.16 0.55
CA PHE A 7 -2.35 -4.59 0.32
C PHE A 7 -3.35 -5.22 -0.64
N GLY A 8 -2.88 -6.02 -1.57
CA GLY A 8 -3.72 -6.81 -2.46
C GLY A 8 -2.89 -7.50 -3.53
N ASP A 9 -3.31 -8.70 -3.92
CA ASP A 9 -2.57 -9.52 -4.89
C ASP A 9 -2.49 -8.85 -6.26
N GLN A 10 -3.50 -8.06 -6.61
CA GLN A 10 -3.59 -7.32 -7.87
C GLN A 10 -2.75 -6.04 -7.89
N LEU A 11 -2.18 -5.61 -6.75
CA LEU A 11 -1.28 -4.45 -6.68
C LEU A 11 0.16 -4.80 -7.09
N GLY A 12 0.53 -6.08 -7.09
CA GLY A 12 1.89 -6.53 -7.38
C GLY A 12 2.92 -5.85 -6.45
N GLN A 13 3.93 -5.19 -7.02
CA GLN A 13 4.98 -4.52 -6.26
C GLN A 13 4.50 -3.33 -5.40
N PHE A 14 3.28 -2.86 -5.62
CA PHE A 14 2.67 -1.78 -4.85
C PHE A 14 1.97 -2.28 -3.57
N SER A 15 1.81 -3.60 -3.42
CA SER A 15 1.35 -4.19 -2.16
C SER A 15 2.39 -3.96 -1.05
N GLY A 16 1.92 -3.63 0.16
CA GLY A 16 2.72 -3.26 1.32
C GLY A 16 3.28 -1.83 1.31
N ARG A 17 2.90 -0.99 0.34
CA ARG A 17 3.40 0.39 0.23
C ARG A 17 2.51 1.39 0.97
N ILE A 18 3.10 2.51 1.36
CA ILE A 18 2.38 3.66 1.91
C ILE A 18 1.86 4.53 0.76
N LYS A 19 0.62 4.99 0.87
CA LYS A 19 -0.05 5.85 -0.10
C LYS A 19 -0.70 7.07 0.53
N THR A 20 -0.73 8.16 -0.23
CA THR A 20 -1.51 9.36 0.10
C THR A 20 -2.97 9.17 -0.28
N GLU A 21 -3.87 10.00 0.26
CA GLU A 21 -5.29 9.96 -0.10
C GLU A 21 -5.54 10.20 -1.59
N ILE A 22 -4.75 11.09 -2.20
CA ILE A 22 -4.83 11.39 -3.63
C ILE A 22 -4.44 10.17 -4.47
N GLU A 23 -3.38 9.45 -4.07
CA GLU A 23 -3.01 8.20 -4.74
C GLU A 23 -4.09 7.14 -4.58
N LEU A 24 -4.70 7.01 -3.39
CA LEU A 24 -5.76 6.03 -3.16
C LEU A 24 -6.99 6.29 -4.04
N LEU A 25 -7.39 7.55 -4.23
CA LEU A 25 -8.49 7.92 -5.13
C LEU A 25 -8.20 7.52 -6.60
N ALA A 26 -6.97 7.69 -7.05
CA ALA A 26 -6.57 7.23 -8.37
C ALA A 26 -6.58 5.69 -8.46
N MET A 27 -6.02 5.03 -7.45
CA MET A 27 -5.91 3.57 -7.38
C MET A 27 -7.27 2.86 -7.34
N GLU A 28 -8.29 3.46 -6.72
CA GLU A 28 -9.65 2.93 -6.65
C GLU A 28 -10.23 2.55 -8.03
N ASN A 29 -9.83 3.27 -9.09
CA ASN A 29 -10.31 3.05 -10.45
C ASN A 29 -9.29 2.32 -11.36
N GLU A 30 -8.07 2.07 -10.87
CA GLU A 30 -6.99 1.45 -11.64
C GLU A 30 -6.82 -0.04 -11.32
N PHE A 31 -7.08 -0.42 -10.06
CA PHE A 31 -6.85 -1.75 -9.53
C PHE A 31 -8.17 -2.43 -9.16
N GLY A 32 -8.15 -3.77 -9.21
CA GLY A 32 -9.20 -4.57 -8.56
C GLY A 32 -9.14 -4.43 -7.04
N GLU A 33 -9.95 -5.21 -6.31
CA GLU A 33 -10.05 -5.07 -4.85
C GLU A 33 -8.69 -5.12 -4.12
N PHE A 34 -8.48 -4.16 -3.22
CA PHE A 34 -7.33 -4.11 -2.30
C PHE A 34 -7.74 -3.51 -0.95
N ALA A 35 -7.01 -3.88 0.10
CA ALA A 35 -7.20 -3.38 1.45
C ALA A 35 -6.30 -2.18 1.75
N VAL A 36 -6.83 -1.22 2.51
CA VAL A 36 -6.10 -0.10 3.08
C VAL A 36 -6.14 -0.21 4.61
N TYR A 37 -4.99 -0.06 5.26
CA TYR A 37 -4.85 -0.01 6.70
C TYR A 37 -4.34 1.37 7.11
N ILE A 38 -5.13 2.11 7.88
CA ILE A 38 -4.74 3.37 8.49
C ILE A 38 -4.03 3.07 9.81
N VAL A 39 -2.75 3.41 9.88
CA VAL A 39 -1.89 3.18 11.04
C VAL A 39 -1.41 4.52 11.59
N GLU A 40 -1.63 4.76 12.87
CA GLU A 40 -1.02 5.84 13.59
C GLU A 40 0.30 5.37 14.24
N VAL A 41 1.40 6.04 13.92
CA VAL A 41 2.68 5.89 14.60
C VAL A 41 2.75 6.89 15.77
N CYS A 42 2.67 6.36 16.99
CA CYS A 42 2.78 7.16 18.21
C CYS A 42 4.25 7.28 18.64
N ARG A 43 4.77 8.51 18.69
CA ARG A 43 6.17 8.77 19.06
C ARG A 43 6.41 8.70 20.57
N ASP A 44 5.35 8.80 21.38
CA ASP A 44 5.45 8.78 22.83
C ASP A 44 5.53 7.35 23.38
N CYS A 45 4.68 6.44 22.88
CA CYS A 45 4.68 5.04 23.32
C CYS A 45 5.47 4.10 22.39
N SER A 46 5.93 4.56 21.22
CA SER A 46 6.66 3.78 20.21
C SER A 46 5.86 2.62 19.58
N TRP A 47 4.54 2.62 19.74
CA TRP A 47 3.66 1.64 19.11
C TRP A 47 3.02 2.20 17.83
N ASN A 48 2.71 1.28 16.93
CA ASN A 48 1.90 1.52 15.75
C ASN A 48 0.47 1.05 16.04
N HIS A 49 -0.48 1.96 16.08
CA HIS A 49 -1.88 1.67 16.35
C HIS A 49 -2.65 1.54 15.03
N LEU A 50 -3.36 0.43 14.83
CA LEU A 50 -4.28 0.30 13.71
C LEU A 50 -5.56 1.09 14.02
N CYS A 51 -5.79 2.17 13.28
CA CYS A 51 -6.94 3.05 13.48
C CYS A 51 -8.17 2.56 12.71
N ALA A 52 -7.99 2.14 11.46
CA ALA A 52 -9.07 1.68 10.60
C ALA A 52 -8.55 0.78 9.48
N SER A 53 -9.45 0.02 8.88
CA SER A 53 -9.20 -0.71 7.64
C SER A 53 -10.44 -0.71 6.75
N TYR A 54 -10.25 -0.58 5.45
CA TYR A 54 -11.33 -0.62 4.46
C TYR A 54 -10.82 -1.16 3.12
N LEU A 55 -11.75 -1.57 2.26
CA LEU A 55 -11.47 -2.03 0.90
C LEU A 55 -11.66 -0.87 -0.09
N LEU A 56 -10.81 -0.84 -1.12
CA LEU A 56 -10.92 0.01 -2.30
C LEU A 56 -10.70 -0.84 -3.55
N GLY A 57 -10.88 -0.22 -4.72
CA GLY A 57 -10.73 -0.86 -6.01
C GLY A 57 -12.07 -1.07 -6.70
N ASP A 58 -12.02 -1.37 -7.99
CA ASP A 58 -13.21 -1.46 -8.84
C ASP A 58 -13.84 -2.87 -8.90
N GLY A 59 -13.32 -3.80 -8.09
CA GLY A 59 -13.79 -5.17 -7.99
C GLY A 59 -13.50 -6.06 -9.20
N SER A 60 -12.88 -5.54 -10.26
CA SER A 60 -12.56 -6.31 -11.45
C SER A 60 -11.22 -7.02 -11.30
N GLU A 61 -11.21 -8.35 -11.41
CA GLU A 61 -10.00 -9.14 -11.27
C GLU A 61 -9.07 -8.98 -12.48
N ARG A 62 -7.81 -8.60 -12.22
CA ARG A 62 -6.76 -8.35 -13.20
C ARG A 62 -5.46 -8.98 -12.76
N LYS A 63 -4.55 -9.15 -13.72
CA LYS A 63 -3.16 -9.50 -13.41
C LYS A 63 -2.47 -8.29 -12.77
N PRO A 64 -1.62 -8.50 -11.74
CA PRO A 64 -0.86 -7.42 -11.15
C PRO A 64 0.06 -6.75 -12.19
N PRO A 65 0.39 -5.46 -12.02
CA PRO A 65 1.36 -4.78 -12.87
C PRO A 65 2.68 -5.54 -12.94
N ARG A 66 3.31 -5.50 -14.11
CA ARG A 66 4.65 -6.06 -14.28
C ARG A 66 5.60 -5.37 -13.30
N ARG A 67 6.36 -6.17 -12.54
CA ARG A 67 7.42 -5.65 -11.65
C ARG A 67 8.42 -4.81 -12.43
N VAL A 68 8.70 -3.62 -11.91
CA VAL A 68 9.70 -2.65 -12.35
C VAL A 68 10.79 -2.60 -11.28
N ARG A 69 12.04 -2.45 -11.70
CA ARG A 69 13.17 -2.28 -10.77
C ARG A 69 12.99 -0.99 -9.97
N THR A 70 13.18 -1.08 -8.65
CA THR A 70 13.04 0.03 -7.70
C THR A 70 14.33 0.27 -6.93
N LEU A 71 14.42 1.40 -6.20
CA LEU A 71 15.57 1.72 -5.35
C LEU A 71 15.80 0.67 -4.26
N GLU A 72 14.73 0.10 -3.69
CA GLU A 72 14.83 -0.97 -2.70
C GLU A 72 15.51 -2.24 -3.23
N ASP A 73 15.37 -2.52 -4.53
CA ASP A 73 16.07 -3.66 -5.15
C ASP A 73 17.59 -3.45 -5.14
N ASP A 74 18.05 -2.20 -5.20
CA ASP A 74 19.47 -1.85 -5.23
C ASP A 74 20.10 -1.84 -3.83
N ASP A 75 19.31 -1.52 -2.80
CA ASP A 75 19.77 -1.52 -1.40
C ASP A 75 20.14 -2.94 -0.91
N TRP A 76 19.49 -3.98 -1.47
CA TRP A 76 19.76 -5.37 -1.10
C TRP A 76 21.09 -5.91 -1.67
N VAL A 77 21.59 -5.32 -2.76
CA VAL A 77 22.83 -5.78 -3.44
C VAL A 77 24.10 -5.29 -2.73
N LYS A 78 23.98 -4.35 -1.80
CA LYS A 78 25.12 -3.75 -1.08
C LYS A 78 25.45 -4.41 0.26
N GLY A 79 24.80 -5.54 0.59
CA GLY A 79 25.02 -6.34 1.81
C GLY A 79 26.09 -7.40 1.66
#